data_AF-A0A7R9FXN6-F1
#
_entry.id   AF-A0A7R9FXN6-F1
#
_cell.length_a   1.000
_cell.length_b   1.000
_cell.length_c   1.000
_cell.angle_alpha   90.00
_cell.angle_beta   90.00
_cell.angle_gamma   90.00
#
_symmetry.space_group_name_H-M   'P 1'
#
loop_
_entity.id
_entity.type
_entity.pdbx_description
1 polymer ?
#
loop_
_entity_poly.entity_id
_entity_poly.type
_entity_poly.pdbx_seq_one_letter_code
_entity_poly.pdbx_strand_id
1 'polypeptide(L)'
;MSHALEPEQSSLQAPGNIIVKPVEVQQHVPTKRKQRSSVQSWGRPQLLGPPPAVFGRIHEHVQTELYLEELLEHPPSKDQSCQTLVLMDRPDSPIYVPAKTGIDVETQILPGDLFDFDREVLPILEVLTGKTLEQSLLEVLEEEEMAELRAQQQRFLARKWEDQLKVGQLEEQERRLQEEVNRRTQEFRQACMDQTQAQERVAAAVLTRGYLQDLLPAVLSGLEDSGVVLDELRVDVEEGFMPWLQKEVQTHMGRPTGGPEILREMIRATLIERANVYKTLAEEEEEKAKEAESVSHEIDTEDQPVEGEGGKPTTPPSSPQRIAQRSVTFKMPSASSTSSLIPEETNELPLE
;
A
#
# COMPACT_ATOMS: atom_id res chain seq x y z
N MET A 1 24.76 6.04 25.19
CA MET A 1 23.74 6.62 26.08
C MET A 1 22.50 6.88 25.22
N SER A 2 21.64 5.90 24.92
CA SER A 2 21.34 4.63 25.60
C SER A 2 20.55 4.79 26.90
N HIS A 3 19.31 5.24 26.77
CA HIS A 3 18.20 4.82 27.62
C HIS A 3 16.98 4.62 26.71
N ALA A 4 16.50 3.38 26.62
CA ALA A 4 15.21 3.07 26.03
C ALA A 4 14.14 3.13 27.13
N LEU A 5 12.93 3.53 26.78
CA LEU A 5 11.74 3.24 27.59
C LEU A 5 10.96 2.11 26.91
N GLU A 6 10.59 1.11 27.69
CA GLU A 6 9.76 0.00 27.23
C GLU A 6 8.26 0.39 27.28
N PRO A 7 7.41 -0.11 26.37
CA PRO A 7 5.97 0.06 26.47
C PRO A 7 5.36 -1.02 27.38
N GLU A 8 4.87 -0.64 28.56
CA GLU A 8 4.07 -1.55 29.39
C GLU A 8 2.76 -1.91 28.69
N GLN A 9 2.40 -3.20 28.71
CA GLN A 9 1.14 -3.67 28.14
C GLN A 9 0.01 -3.58 29.16
N SER A 10 -0.85 -2.56 29.03
CA SER A 10 -2.09 -2.46 29.78
C SER A 10 -3.07 -3.57 29.34
N SER A 11 -3.19 -4.62 30.14
CA SER A 11 -4.11 -5.72 29.88
C SER A 11 -5.58 -5.29 30.02
N LEU A 12 -6.41 -5.68 29.05
CA LEU A 12 -7.86 -5.47 29.08
C LEU A 12 -8.48 -6.29 30.21
N GLN A 13 -8.90 -5.63 31.29
CA GLN A 13 -9.64 -6.27 32.38
C GLN A 13 -11.13 -5.86 32.30
N ALA A 14 -11.97 -6.82 31.96
CA ALA A 14 -13.41 -6.61 31.83
C ALA A 14 -14.07 -6.25 33.19
N PRO A 15 -15.16 -5.46 33.21
CA PRO A 15 -15.87 -5.14 34.45
C PRO A 15 -16.42 -6.43 35.09
N GLY A 16 -16.07 -6.65 36.36
CA GLY A 16 -16.47 -7.86 37.08
C GLY A 16 -17.98 -7.86 37.38
N ASN A 17 -18.67 -8.93 36.97
CA ASN A 17 -20.08 -9.15 37.31
C ASN A 17 -20.27 -9.20 38.83
N ILE A 18 -20.96 -8.20 39.39
CA ILE A 18 -21.40 -8.21 40.79
C ILE A 18 -22.58 -9.17 40.90
N ILE A 19 -22.28 -10.45 41.16
CA ILE A 19 -23.30 -11.47 41.43
C ILE A 19 -23.91 -11.22 42.81
N VAL A 20 -24.99 -10.45 42.84
CA VAL A 20 -25.83 -10.27 44.04
C VAL A 20 -26.42 -11.63 44.40
N LYS A 21 -25.97 -12.21 45.52
CA LYS A 21 -26.55 -13.45 46.05
C LYS A 21 -27.95 -13.17 46.60
N PRO A 22 -28.96 -14.01 46.33
CA PRO A 22 -30.28 -13.85 46.91
C PRO A 22 -30.21 -14.04 48.43
N VAL A 23 -30.89 -13.17 49.18
CA VAL A 23 -31.05 -13.29 50.63
C VAL A 23 -32.22 -14.23 50.91
N GLU A 24 -31.93 -15.45 51.35
CA GLU A 24 -32.97 -16.37 51.83
C GLU A 24 -33.56 -15.88 53.15
N VAL A 25 -34.85 -15.56 53.13
CA VAL A 25 -35.61 -15.21 54.34
C VAL A 25 -35.97 -16.50 55.09
N GLN A 26 -35.07 -16.96 55.95
CA GLN A 26 -35.30 -18.15 56.78
C GLN A 26 -36.39 -17.91 57.83
N GLN A 27 -37.57 -18.50 57.60
CA GLN A 27 -38.71 -18.49 58.53
C GLN A 27 -38.44 -19.38 59.75
N HIS A 28 -37.69 -18.88 60.73
CA HIS A 28 -37.56 -19.53 62.02
C HIS A 28 -38.88 -19.48 62.80
N VAL A 29 -39.63 -20.59 62.81
CA VAL A 29 -40.80 -20.78 63.67
C VAL A 29 -40.35 -21.03 65.11
N PRO A 30 -40.63 -20.12 66.08
CA PRO A 30 -40.30 -20.36 67.48
C PRO A 30 -41.27 -21.39 68.08
N THR A 31 -40.77 -22.57 68.39
CA THR A 31 -41.57 -23.60 69.09
C THR A 31 -41.93 -23.11 70.50
N LYS A 32 -43.23 -22.95 70.77
CA LYS A 32 -43.75 -22.45 72.06
C LYS A 32 -43.47 -23.45 73.19
N ARG A 33 -42.29 -23.31 73.80
CA ARG A 33 -41.81 -24.11 74.93
C ARG A 33 -42.62 -23.77 76.19
N LYS A 34 -43.20 -24.78 76.85
CA LYS A 34 -44.03 -24.63 78.05
C LYS A 34 -43.30 -23.82 79.14
N GLN A 35 -43.73 -22.58 79.39
CA GLN A 35 -43.53 -21.94 80.69
C GLN A 35 -44.65 -22.38 81.63
N ARG A 36 -44.27 -22.86 82.80
CA ARG A 36 -45.20 -23.27 83.86
C ARG A 36 -45.54 -22.02 84.65
N SER A 37 -46.82 -21.75 84.89
CA SER A 37 -47.25 -20.72 85.83
C SER A 37 -46.83 -21.12 87.25
N SER A 38 -45.66 -20.63 87.68
CA SER A 38 -45.29 -20.67 89.09
C SER A 38 -46.23 -19.73 89.84
N VAL A 39 -47.26 -20.30 90.48
CA VAL A 39 -48.06 -19.58 91.46
C VAL A 39 -47.11 -18.92 92.44
N GLN A 40 -47.22 -17.60 92.60
CA GLN A 40 -46.47 -16.86 93.60
C GLN A 40 -46.90 -17.36 94.97
N SER A 41 -46.09 -18.24 95.57
CA SER A 41 -46.26 -18.66 96.95
C SER A 41 -45.97 -17.45 97.84
N TRP A 42 -47.03 -16.75 98.23
CA TRP A 42 -46.99 -15.75 99.29
C TRP A 42 -46.24 -16.34 100.49
N GLY A 43 -45.29 -15.57 101.01
CA GLY A 43 -44.20 -16.13 101.79
C GLY A 43 -44.68 -16.95 102.98
N ARG A 44 -44.32 -18.25 103.00
CA ARG A 44 -44.20 -18.94 104.28
C ARG A 44 -43.21 -18.11 105.11
N PRO A 45 -43.56 -17.60 106.31
CA PRO A 45 -42.55 -17.10 107.20
C PRO A 45 -41.56 -18.25 107.44
N GLN A 46 -40.27 -17.97 107.25
CA GLN A 46 -39.24 -18.94 107.60
C GLN A 46 -39.41 -19.19 109.11
N LEU A 47 -39.61 -20.44 109.53
CA LEU A 47 -39.57 -20.77 110.95
C LEU A 47 -38.13 -20.57 111.41
N LEU A 48 -37.85 -19.36 111.88
CA LEU A 48 -36.63 -19.03 112.57
C LEU A 48 -36.62 -19.87 113.85
N GLY A 49 -35.81 -20.93 113.85
CA GLY A 49 -35.62 -21.76 115.04
C GLY A 49 -35.13 -20.92 116.22
N PRO A 50 -35.27 -21.41 117.47
CA PRO A 50 -34.79 -20.69 118.64
C PRO A 50 -33.31 -20.31 118.43
N PRO A 51 -32.90 -19.08 118.81
CA PRO A 51 -31.55 -18.59 118.55
C PRO A 51 -30.48 -19.50 119.20
N PRO A 52 -29.24 -19.51 118.70
CA PRO A 52 -28.18 -20.37 119.22
C PRO A 52 -27.91 -20.08 120.70
N ALA A 53 -27.65 -21.15 121.46
CA ALA A 53 -27.42 -21.07 122.90
C ALA A 53 -26.17 -20.26 123.25
N VAL A 54 -26.27 -19.41 124.27
CA VAL A 54 -25.14 -18.61 124.77
C VAL A 54 -24.11 -19.52 125.44
N PHE A 55 -22.83 -19.28 125.14
CA PHE A 55 -21.73 -20.15 125.55
C PHE A 55 -21.72 -20.43 127.06
N GLY A 56 -21.62 -21.70 127.44
CA GLY A 56 -21.72 -22.15 128.84
C GLY A 56 -23.15 -22.43 129.34
N ARG A 57 -24.17 -22.34 128.50
CA ARG A 57 -25.54 -22.81 128.79
C ARG A 57 -26.05 -23.75 127.70
N ILE A 58 -26.86 -24.72 128.09
CA ILE A 58 -27.63 -25.58 127.19
C ILE A 58 -29.08 -25.09 127.12
N HIS A 59 -29.75 -25.35 125.99
CA HIS A 59 -31.20 -25.14 125.89
C HIS A 59 -31.91 -26.43 126.30
N GLU A 60 -32.81 -26.30 127.27
CA GLU A 60 -33.62 -27.40 127.81
C GLU A 60 -35.07 -27.24 127.35
N HIS A 61 -35.70 -28.34 126.96
CA HIS A 61 -37.02 -28.31 126.33
C HIS A 61 -38.13 -28.35 127.39
N VAL A 62 -38.41 -27.20 128.01
CA VAL A 62 -39.53 -27.04 128.94
C VAL A 62 -40.85 -27.39 128.24
N GLN A 63 -41.75 -28.09 128.93
CA GLN A 63 -43.10 -28.38 128.45
C GLN A 63 -43.94 -27.10 128.47
N THR A 64 -43.97 -26.39 127.34
CA THR A 64 -44.83 -25.21 127.09
C THR A 64 -46.16 -25.58 126.43
N GLU A 65 -46.41 -26.87 126.20
CA GLU A 65 -47.68 -27.42 125.76
C GLU A 65 -48.72 -27.35 126.90
N LEU A 66 -50.01 -27.19 126.54
CA LEU A 66 -51.09 -26.96 127.50
C LEU A 66 -51.39 -28.22 128.33
N TYR A 67 -50.74 -28.35 129.49
CA TYR A 67 -51.05 -29.38 130.47
C TYR A 67 -52.24 -28.96 131.34
N LEU A 68 -53.25 -29.83 131.44
CA LEU A 68 -54.45 -29.62 132.24
C LEU A 68 -54.47 -30.63 133.39
N GLU A 69 -54.40 -30.13 134.62
CA GLU A 69 -54.64 -30.92 135.83
C GLU A 69 -56.12 -30.80 136.24
N GLU A 70 -56.81 -31.93 136.39
CA GLU A 70 -58.19 -31.96 136.87
C GLU A 70 -58.22 -31.77 138.40
N LEU A 71 -58.54 -30.54 138.85
CA LEU A 71 -58.71 -30.23 140.27
C LEU A 71 -60.01 -30.86 140.80
N LEU A 72 -59.87 -32.03 141.42
CA LEU A 72 -60.95 -32.86 141.98
C LEU A 72 -61.80 -32.18 143.07
N GLU A 73 -61.28 -31.14 143.73
CA GLU A 73 -62.03 -30.36 144.73
C GLU A 73 -62.50 -29.03 144.10
N HIS A 74 -63.78 -28.96 143.76
CA HIS A 74 -64.39 -27.75 143.24
C HIS A 74 -64.78 -26.81 144.39
N PRO A 75 -64.32 -25.54 144.41
CA PRO A 75 -64.70 -24.59 145.45
C PRO A 75 -66.21 -24.29 145.42
N PRO A 76 -66.84 -23.99 146.57
CA PRO A 76 -68.29 -23.88 146.68
C PRO A 76 -68.85 -22.75 145.80
N SER A 77 -69.55 -23.14 144.72
CA SER A 77 -70.22 -22.23 143.81
C SER A 77 -71.36 -21.47 144.50
N LYS A 78 -71.46 -20.17 144.25
CA LYS A 78 -72.59 -19.34 144.67
C LYS A 78 -73.43 -18.98 143.46
N ASP A 79 -74.64 -19.53 143.41
CA ASP A 79 -75.58 -19.25 142.33
C ASP A 79 -76.05 -17.78 142.41
N GLN A 80 -75.65 -16.97 141.43
CA GLN A 80 -76.20 -15.64 141.21
C GLN A 80 -77.11 -15.67 139.97
N SER A 81 -78.40 -15.52 140.19
CA SER A 81 -79.40 -15.39 139.12
C SER A 81 -79.38 -13.98 138.53
N CYS A 82 -78.40 -13.72 137.64
CA CYS A 82 -78.50 -12.59 136.72
C CYS A 82 -79.76 -12.74 135.86
N GLN A 83 -80.54 -11.65 135.70
CA GLN A 83 -81.67 -11.64 134.77
C GLN A 83 -81.13 -11.54 133.34
N THR A 84 -80.72 -12.68 132.78
CA THR A 84 -80.23 -12.79 131.40
C THR A 84 -81.38 -12.60 130.42
N LEU A 85 -81.70 -11.33 130.11
CA LEU A 85 -82.38 -11.03 128.86
C LEU A 85 -81.48 -11.56 127.74
N VAL A 86 -82.05 -12.40 126.88
CA VAL A 86 -81.32 -12.94 125.72
C VAL A 86 -80.98 -11.77 124.81
N LEU A 87 -79.71 -11.36 124.83
CA LEU A 87 -79.17 -10.46 123.82
C LEU A 87 -79.14 -11.24 122.51
N MET A 88 -80.22 -11.12 121.74
CA MET A 88 -80.17 -11.45 120.32
C MET A 88 -79.21 -10.45 119.69
N ASP A 89 -78.17 -10.92 119.02
CA ASP A 89 -77.19 -10.04 118.38
C ASP A 89 -77.93 -9.09 117.45
N ARG A 90 -77.89 -7.79 117.80
CA ARG A 90 -78.41 -6.74 116.93
C ARG A 90 -77.55 -6.77 115.67
N PRO A 91 -78.12 -6.91 114.46
CA PRO A 91 -77.33 -6.81 113.24
C PRO A 91 -76.61 -5.47 113.23
N ASP A 92 -75.33 -5.48 112.83
CA ASP A 92 -74.44 -4.32 112.90
C ASP A 92 -75.16 -3.06 112.41
N SER A 93 -75.12 -2.00 113.22
CA SER A 93 -75.78 -0.74 112.86
C SER A 93 -75.21 -0.27 111.52
N PRO A 94 -76.05 -0.08 110.47
CA PRO A 94 -75.56 0.18 109.13
C PRO A 94 -74.65 1.40 109.15
N ILE A 95 -73.47 1.25 108.52
CA ILE A 95 -72.41 2.27 108.53
C ILE A 95 -73.02 3.62 108.15
N TYR A 96 -72.89 4.61 109.02
CA TYR A 96 -73.44 5.93 108.77
C TYR A 96 -72.69 6.59 107.61
N VAL A 97 -73.28 6.51 106.42
CA VAL A 97 -72.88 7.31 105.27
C VAL A 97 -73.57 8.67 105.41
N PRO A 98 -72.83 9.77 105.67
CA PRO A 98 -73.43 11.09 105.70
C PRO A 98 -74.01 11.43 104.32
N ALA A 99 -75.17 12.09 104.31
CA ALA A 99 -75.75 12.58 103.07
C ALA A 99 -74.76 13.55 102.37
N LYS A 100 -74.56 13.37 101.06
CA LYS A 100 -73.78 14.32 100.25
C LYS A 100 -74.33 15.73 100.48
N THR A 101 -73.51 16.60 101.05
CA THR A 101 -73.89 17.97 101.41
C THR A 101 -73.05 18.92 100.58
N GLY A 102 -73.60 19.36 99.45
CA GLY A 102 -72.93 20.16 98.42
C GLY A 102 -73.70 20.05 97.11
N ILE A 103 -73.28 20.82 96.10
CA ILE A 103 -73.77 20.66 94.73
C ILE A 103 -72.67 19.93 93.96
N ASP A 104 -72.94 18.70 93.53
CA ASP A 104 -72.05 18.00 92.59
C ASP A 104 -72.10 18.76 91.24
N VAL A 105 -70.95 19.22 90.75
CA VAL A 105 -70.80 19.86 89.44
C VAL A 105 -69.70 19.15 88.68
N GLU A 106 -70.01 18.65 87.49
CA GLU A 106 -69.02 18.14 86.55
C GLU A 106 -68.65 19.21 85.52
N THR A 107 -67.37 19.26 85.15
CA THR A 107 -66.85 20.13 84.08
C THR A 107 -66.07 19.26 83.11
N GLN A 108 -66.65 18.98 81.95
CA GLN A 108 -66.01 18.16 80.92
C GLN A 108 -65.84 18.95 79.62
N ILE A 109 -64.61 18.99 79.14
CA ILE A 109 -64.22 19.55 77.83
C ILE A 109 -64.73 18.59 76.75
N LEU A 110 -65.46 19.14 75.77
CA LEU A 110 -66.02 18.36 74.66
C LEU A 110 -65.03 18.25 73.48
N PRO A 111 -65.14 17.22 72.62
CA PRO A 111 -64.27 17.11 71.44
C PRO A 111 -64.46 18.32 70.51
N GLY A 112 -63.38 19.09 70.34
CA GLY A 112 -63.35 20.33 69.54
C GLY A 112 -63.31 21.63 70.38
N ASP A 113 -63.63 21.57 71.67
CA ASP A 113 -63.78 22.73 72.57
C ASP A 113 -62.45 23.48 72.87
N LEU A 114 -61.31 22.86 72.56
CA LEU A 114 -59.95 23.46 72.66
C LEU A 114 -59.18 23.46 71.32
N PHE A 115 -59.85 23.28 70.18
CA PHE A 115 -59.18 23.19 68.88
C PHE A 115 -58.87 24.58 68.30
N ASP A 116 -57.58 24.91 68.16
CA ASP A 116 -57.08 26.13 67.53
C ASP A 116 -56.59 25.83 66.10
N PHE A 117 -57.45 26.08 65.11
CA PHE A 117 -57.16 25.77 63.70
C PHE A 117 -55.86 26.41 63.20
N ASP A 118 -55.59 27.66 63.60
CA ASP A 118 -54.43 28.43 63.13
C ASP A 118 -53.10 27.86 63.67
N ARG A 119 -53.13 26.98 64.68
CA ARG A 119 -51.97 26.22 65.15
C ARG A 119 -51.88 24.85 64.48
N GLU A 120 -52.97 24.10 64.50
CA GLU A 120 -53.00 22.70 64.07
C GLU A 120 -52.85 22.55 62.54
N VAL A 121 -53.16 23.59 61.76
CA VAL A 121 -52.94 23.62 60.31
C VAL A 121 -51.47 23.83 59.91
N LEU A 122 -50.66 24.47 60.77
CA LEU A 122 -49.26 24.83 60.44
C LEU A 122 -48.38 23.64 60.02
N PRO A 123 -48.29 22.52 60.76
CA PRO A 123 -47.44 21.39 60.36
C PRO A 123 -47.94 20.71 59.06
N ILE A 124 -49.24 20.78 58.77
CA ILE A 124 -49.80 20.27 57.50
C ILE A 124 -49.38 21.18 56.35
N LEU A 125 -49.50 22.51 56.53
CA LEU A 125 -49.14 23.50 55.51
C LEU A 125 -47.62 23.59 55.28
N GLU A 126 -46.81 23.43 56.32
CA GLU A 126 -45.34 23.36 56.22
C GLU A 126 -44.90 22.15 55.38
N VAL A 127 -45.44 20.95 55.67
CA VAL A 127 -45.10 19.74 54.92
C VAL A 127 -45.62 19.81 53.47
N LEU A 128 -46.79 20.38 53.23
CA LEU A 128 -47.33 20.56 51.88
C LEU A 128 -46.51 21.57 51.07
N THR A 129 -46.26 22.77 51.60
CA THR A 129 -45.49 23.81 50.89
C THR A 129 -44.04 23.37 50.68
N GLY A 130 -43.39 22.81 51.71
CA GLY A 130 -42.05 22.25 51.62
C GLY A 130 -41.92 21.21 50.52
N LYS A 131 -42.79 20.18 50.50
CA LYS A 131 -42.74 19.13 49.46
C LYS A 131 -43.09 19.62 48.06
N THR A 132 -44.05 20.53 47.91
CA THR A 132 -44.36 21.09 46.58
C THR A 132 -43.21 21.92 46.02
N LEU A 133 -42.51 22.68 46.87
CA LEU A 133 -41.33 23.44 46.46
C LEU A 133 -40.15 22.51 46.15
N GLU A 134 -39.85 21.54 47.02
CA GLU A 134 -38.80 20.53 46.83
C GLU A 134 -39.01 19.75 45.52
N GLN A 135 -40.22 19.23 45.29
CA GLN A 135 -40.56 18.52 44.05
C GLN A 135 -40.42 19.44 42.83
N SER A 136 -40.96 20.66 42.85
CA SER A 136 -40.88 21.57 41.71
C SER A 136 -39.43 21.99 41.37
N LEU A 137 -38.55 22.09 42.37
CA LEU A 137 -37.14 22.39 42.17
C LEU A 137 -36.40 21.20 41.55
N LEU A 138 -36.69 19.98 41.99
CA LEU A 138 -36.11 18.76 41.40
C LEU A 138 -36.58 18.57 39.96
N GLU A 139 -37.88 18.73 39.68
CA GLU A 139 -38.44 18.63 38.32
C GLU A 139 -37.78 19.62 37.34
N VAL A 140 -37.58 20.89 37.74
CA VAL A 140 -36.89 21.89 36.90
C VAL A 140 -35.42 21.54 36.67
N LEU A 141 -34.70 21.06 37.70
CA LEU A 141 -33.29 20.66 37.57
C LEU A 141 -33.13 19.42 36.66
N GLU A 142 -34.04 18.45 36.75
CA GLU A 142 -34.08 17.28 35.86
C GLU A 142 -34.41 17.69 34.41
N GLU A 143 -35.33 18.65 34.20
CA GLU A 143 -35.62 19.19 32.87
C GLU A 143 -34.41 19.92 32.24
N GLU A 144 -33.68 20.73 33.03
CA GLU A 144 -32.47 21.43 32.58
C GLU A 144 -31.32 20.46 32.25
N GLU A 145 -31.04 19.47 33.11
CA GLU A 145 -30.04 18.43 32.83
C GLU A 145 -30.40 17.66 31.55
N MET A 146 -31.66 17.21 31.44
CA MET A 146 -32.13 16.47 30.26
C MET A 146 -32.17 17.34 29.00
N ALA A 147 -32.27 18.67 29.10
CA ALA A 147 -32.14 19.57 27.96
C ALA A 147 -30.69 19.68 27.47
N GLU A 148 -29.72 19.91 28.35
CA GLU A 148 -28.31 20.01 27.95
C GLU A 148 -27.72 18.65 27.55
N LEU A 149 -28.10 17.53 28.18
CA LEU A 149 -27.74 16.18 27.71
C LEU A 149 -28.24 15.92 26.28
N ARG A 150 -29.48 16.32 25.95
CA ARG A 150 -30.00 16.22 24.57
C ARG A 150 -29.23 17.15 23.61
N ALA A 151 -28.89 18.37 24.03
CA ALA A 151 -28.09 19.29 23.23
C ALA A 151 -26.67 18.75 22.96
N GLN A 152 -26.02 18.14 23.96
CA GLN A 152 -24.71 17.49 23.80
C GLN A 152 -24.78 16.28 22.87
N GLN A 153 -25.81 15.44 22.99
CA GLN A 153 -26.04 14.33 22.06
C GLN A 153 -26.26 14.82 20.62
N GLN A 154 -27.03 15.89 20.41
CA GLN A 154 -27.22 16.51 19.10
C GLN A 154 -25.92 17.07 18.52
N ARG A 155 -25.14 17.82 19.31
CA ARG A 155 -23.81 18.35 18.91
C ARG A 155 -22.85 17.20 18.52
N PHE A 156 -22.86 16.09 19.26
CA PHE A 156 -22.04 14.91 19.02
C PHE A 156 -22.46 14.15 17.75
N LEU A 157 -23.77 13.97 17.52
CA LEU A 157 -24.31 13.34 16.32
C LEU A 157 -24.06 14.19 15.07
N ALA A 158 -24.25 15.52 15.15
CA ALA A 158 -23.93 16.45 14.07
C ALA A 158 -22.46 16.32 13.64
N ARG A 159 -21.53 16.38 14.60
CA ARG A 159 -20.10 16.16 14.34
C ARG A 159 -19.82 14.79 13.74
N LYS A 160 -20.45 13.72 14.22
CA LYS A 160 -20.31 12.38 13.65
C LYS A 160 -20.80 12.30 12.20
N TRP A 161 -21.91 12.95 11.85
CA TRP A 161 -22.38 13.00 10.47
C TRP A 161 -21.45 13.81 9.57
N GLU A 162 -20.94 14.95 10.03
CA GLU A 162 -19.91 15.69 9.30
C GLU A 162 -18.65 14.83 9.07
N ASP A 163 -18.16 14.14 10.10
CA ASP A 163 -16.93 13.34 10.02
C ASP A 163 -17.14 12.10 9.13
N GLN A 164 -18.34 11.48 9.14
CA GLN A 164 -18.73 10.44 8.18
C GLN A 164 -18.79 10.96 6.73
N LEU A 165 -19.32 12.17 6.51
CA LEU A 165 -19.36 12.78 5.18
C LEU A 165 -17.96 13.13 4.66
N LYS A 166 -17.05 13.60 5.53
CA LYS A 166 -15.64 13.83 5.20
C LYS A 166 -14.94 12.52 4.81
N VAL A 167 -15.15 11.45 5.58
CA VAL A 167 -14.60 10.12 5.27
C VAL A 167 -15.10 9.60 3.91
N GLY A 168 -16.41 9.61 3.66
CA GLY A 168 -16.95 9.14 2.36
C GLY A 168 -16.49 9.97 1.15
N GLN A 169 -16.20 11.26 1.32
CA GLN A 169 -15.58 12.10 0.28
C GLN A 169 -14.12 11.72 0.02
N LEU A 170 -13.36 11.39 1.07
CA LEU A 170 -11.97 10.94 0.94
C LEU A 170 -11.88 9.54 0.33
N GLU A 171 -12.76 8.61 0.72
CA GLU A 171 -12.85 7.26 0.13
C GLU A 171 -13.16 7.30 -1.37
N GLU A 172 -14.07 8.18 -1.82
CA GLU A 172 -14.37 8.39 -3.25
C GLU A 172 -13.17 8.98 -4.02
N GLN A 173 -12.41 9.89 -3.40
CA GLN A 173 -11.18 10.44 -4.00
C GLN A 173 -10.06 9.41 -4.07
N GLU A 174 -9.85 8.64 -3.01
CA GLU A 174 -8.85 7.57 -2.95
C GLU A 174 -9.18 6.46 -3.96
N ARG A 175 -10.45 6.07 -4.12
CA ARG A 175 -10.85 5.09 -5.13
C ARG A 175 -10.47 5.56 -6.54
N ARG A 176 -10.75 6.82 -6.90
CA ARG A 176 -10.38 7.40 -8.21
C ARG A 176 -8.86 7.47 -8.41
N LEU A 177 -8.11 7.86 -7.38
CA LEU A 177 -6.65 7.87 -7.42
C LEU A 177 -6.11 6.46 -7.64
N GLN A 178 -6.65 5.47 -6.93
CA GLN A 178 -6.24 4.07 -7.02
C GLN A 178 -6.65 3.42 -8.34
N GLU A 179 -7.80 3.78 -8.94
CA GLU A 179 -8.19 3.42 -10.31
C GLU A 179 -7.17 3.94 -11.33
N GLU A 180 -6.78 5.22 -11.26
CA GLU A 180 -5.80 5.85 -12.15
C GLU A 180 -4.38 5.26 -11.98
N VAL A 181 -3.93 5.05 -10.73
CA VAL A 181 -2.64 4.40 -10.42
C VAL A 181 -2.62 2.96 -10.92
N ASN A 182 -3.70 2.20 -10.75
CA ASN A 182 -3.82 0.85 -11.30
C ASN A 182 -3.77 0.86 -12.84
N ARG A 183 -4.45 1.79 -13.51
CA ARG A 183 -4.41 1.89 -14.98
C ARG A 183 -2.99 2.18 -15.47
N ARG A 184 -2.32 3.20 -14.94
CA ARG A 184 -0.92 3.54 -15.27
C ARG A 184 0.05 2.40 -14.99
N THR A 185 -0.18 1.64 -13.91
CA THR A 185 0.64 0.48 -13.56
C THR A 185 0.44 -0.67 -14.55
N GLN A 186 -0.77 -0.86 -15.09
CA GLN A 186 -1.04 -1.85 -16.15
C GLN A 186 -0.43 -1.42 -17.49
N GLU A 187 -0.62 -0.16 -17.89
CA GLU A 187 -0.01 0.45 -19.08
C GLU A 187 1.52 0.32 -19.06
N PHE A 188 2.17 0.69 -17.95
CA PHE A 188 3.62 0.58 -17.78
C PHE A 188 4.12 -0.87 -17.80
N ARG A 189 3.39 -1.82 -17.20
CA ARG A 189 3.72 -3.25 -17.26
C ARG A 189 3.66 -3.78 -18.69
N GLN A 190 2.64 -3.42 -19.46
CA GLN A 190 2.51 -3.81 -20.87
C GLN A 190 3.67 -3.26 -21.70
N ALA A 191 3.92 -1.95 -21.62
CA ALA A 191 5.03 -1.30 -22.33
C ALA A 191 6.40 -1.90 -21.97
N CYS A 192 6.61 -2.30 -20.72
CA CYS A 192 7.83 -2.98 -20.27
C CYS A 192 7.97 -4.39 -20.90
N MET A 193 6.90 -5.18 -20.95
CA MET A 193 6.91 -6.50 -21.61
C MET A 193 7.12 -6.41 -23.13
N ASP A 194 6.54 -5.40 -23.77
CA ASP A 194 6.74 -5.14 -25.20
C ASP A 194 8.18 -4.67 -25.47
N GLN A 195 8.75 -3.84 -24.59
CA GLN A 195 10.14 -3.42 -24.66
C GLN A 195 11.11 -4.59 -24.49
N THR A 196 10.89 -5.52 -23.55
CA THR A 196 11.76 -6.70 -23.41
C THR A 196 11.68 -7.62 -24.63
N GLN A 197 10.47 -7.88 -25.16
CA GLN A 197 10.32 -8.64 -26.41
C GLN A 197 10.99 -7.97 -27.61
N ALA A 198 10.92 -6.64 -27.72
CA ALA A 198 11.61 -5.89 -28.76
C ALA A 198 13.14 -5.97 -28.61
N GLN A 199 13.65 -5.85 -27.38
CA GLN A 199 15.08 -6.01 -27.07
C GLN A 199 15.58 -7.42 -27.39
N GLU A 200 14.84 -8.47 -27.03
CA GLU A 200 15.18 -9.86 -27.36
C GLU A 200 15.22 -10.09 -28.88
N ARG A 201 14.24 -9.58 -29.64
CA ARG A 201 14.22 -9.68 -31.11
C ARG A 201 15.38 -8.94 -31.76
N VAL A 202 15.73 -7.74 -31.28
CA VAL A 202 16.89 -6.97 -31.77
C VAL A 202 18.20 -7.67 -31.42
N ALA A 203 18.35 -8.18 -30.19
CA ALA A 203 19.52 -8.92 -29.76
C ALA A 203 19.72 -10.19 -30.60
N ALA A 204 18.66 -10.96 -30.84
CA ALA A 204 18.68 -12.13 -31.71
C ALA A 204 19.06 -11.77 -33.16
N ALA A 205 18.51 -10.68 -33.72
CA ALA A 205 18.83 -10.24 -35.07
C ALA A 205 20.30 -9.78 -35.21
N VAL A 206 20.83 -9.06 -34.21
CA VAL A 206 22.24 -8.64 -34.16
C VAL A 206 23.16 -9.86 -34.01
N LEU A 207 22.82 -10.80 -33.12
CA LEU A 207 23.58 -12.03 -32.88
C LEU A 207 23.64 -12.90 -34.14
N THR A 208 22.50 -13.15 -34.78
CA THR A 208 22.42 -13.88 -36.05
C THR A 208 23.20 -13.17 -37.16
N ARG A 209 23.11 -11.84 -37.26
CA ARG A 209 23.90 -11.08 -38.25
C ARG A 209 25.41 -11.19 -38.02
N GLY A 210 25.86 -11.13 -36.76
CA GLY A 210 27.26 -11.34 -36.41
C GLY A 210 27.76 -12.72 -36.81
N TYR A 211 27.07 -13.77 -36.36
CA TYR A 211 27.42 -15.15 -36.74
C TYR A 211 27.35 -15.38 -38.26
N LEU A 212 26.36 -14.81 -38.96
CA LEU A 212 26.28 -14.95 -40.42
C LEU A 212 27.42 -14.22 -41.13
N GLN A 213 27.87 -13.07 -40.62
CA GLN A 213 28.99 -12.31 -41.18
C GLN A 213 30.33 -13.07 -41.06
N ASP A 214 30.53 -13.86 -40.01
CA ASP A 214 31.73 -14.68 -39.83
C ASP A 214 31.62 -16.06 -40.53
N LEU A 215 30.43 -16.67 -40.48
CA LEU A 215 30.17 -18.01 -41.04
C LEU A 215 30.08 -18.00 -42.57
N LEU A 216 29.42 -17.00 -43.17
CA LEU A 216 29.14 -16.99 -44.61
C LEU A 216 30.43 -16.94 -45.45
N PRO A 217 31.45 -16.11 -45.16
CA PRO A 217 32.73 -16.16 -45.86
C PRO A 217 33.45 -17.50 -45.69
N ALA A 218 33.43 -18.09 -44.49
CA ALA A 218 34.10 -19.36 -44.22
C ALA A 218 33.41 -20.57 -44.90
N VAL A 219 32.07 -20.53 -45.04
CA VAL A 219 31.31 -21.53 -45.78
C VAL A 219 31.47 -21.35 -47.28
N LEU A 220 31.50 -20.12 -47.80
CA LEU A 220 31.76 -19.87 -49.22
C LEU A 220 33.18 -20.27 -49.60
N SER A 221 34.21 -19.88 -48.84
CA SER A 221 35.58 -20.30 -49.13
C SER A 221 35.73 -21.82 -49.06
N GLY A 222 35.08 -22.49 -48.10
CA GLY A 222 35.05 -23.96 -48.05
C GLY A 222 34.30 -24.63 -49.21
N LEU A 223 33.36 -23.93 -49.87
CA LEU A 223 32.61 -24.40 -51.03
C LEU A 223 33.37 -24.14 -52.35
N GLU A 224 34.17 -23.08 -52.39
CA GLU A 224 35.16 -22.77 -53.42
C GLU A 224 36.33 -23.78 -53.35
N ASP A 225 36.93 -23.99 -52.17
CA ASP A 225 38.01 -24.96 -51.91
C ASP A 225 37.61 -26.40 -52.23
N SER A 226 36.33 -26.75 -52.06
CA SER A 226 35.79 -28.08 -52.43
C SER A 226 35.33 -28.18 -53.88
N GLY A 227 35.48 -27.12 -54.68
CA GLY A 227 35.20 -27.11 -56.12
C GLY A 227 33.73 -27.27 -56.49
N VAL A 228 32.81 -26.98 -55.57
CA VAL A 228 31.36 -27.07 -55.80
C VAL A 228 30.81 -25.77 -56.40
N VAL A 229 31.44 -24.63 -56.08
CA VAL A 229 31.21 -23.38 -56.82
C VAL A 229 31.96 -23.47 -58.15
N LEU A 230 31.22 -23.57 -59.25
CA LEU A 230 31.78 -23.41 -60.60
C LEU A 230 32.05 -21.92 -60.83
N ASP A 231 33.30 -21.57 -61.13
CA ASP A 231 33.67 -20.23 -61.58
C ASP A 231 33.12 -20.02 -63.00
N GLU A 232 31.98 -19.33 -63.09
CA GLU A 232 31.28 -19.04 -64.35
C GLU A 232 32.19 -18.36 -65.37
N LEU A 233 33.07 -17.45 -64.93
CA LEU A 233 34.03 -16.76 -65.80
C LEU A 233 35.05 -17.74 -66.36
N ARG A 234 35.50 -18.71 -65.57
CA ARG A 234 36.42 -19.75 -66.03
C ARG A 234 35.74 -20.69 -67.03
N VAL A 235 34.48 -21.07 -66.81
CA VAL A 235 33.71 -21.89 -67.77
C VAL A 235 33.50 -21.12 -69.08
N ASP A 236 33.08 -19.85 -69.04
CA ASP A 236 32.96 -19.00 -70.23
C ASP A 236 34.29 -18.79 -70.96
N VAL A 237 35.42 -18.78 -70.24
CA VAL A 237 36.75 -18.71 -70.86
C VAL A 237 37.14 -20.04 -71.51
N GLU A 238 36.94 -21.17 -70.84
CA GLU A 238 37.32 -22.50 -71.35
C GLU A 238 36.39 -22.98 -72.50
N GLU A 239 35.08 -22.71 -72.44
CA GLU A 239 34.09 -23.12 -73.46
C GLU A 239 33.79 -22.05 -74.53
N GLY A 240 33.83 -20.76 -74.17
CA GLY A 240 33.50 -19.65 -75.07
C GLY A 240 34.71 -18.98 -75.69
N PHE A 241 35.56 -18.37 -74.85
CA PHE A 241 36.70 -17.57 -75.32
C PHE A 241 37.77 -18.41 -76.01
N MET A 242 38.15 -19.56 -75.45
CA MET A 242 39.24 -20.39 -76.00
C MET A 242 38.90 -20.96 -77.38
N PRO A 243 37.70 -21.52 -77.65
CA PRO A 243 37.30 -21.90 -79.00
C PRO A 243 37.14 -20.72 -79.97
N TRP A 244 36.67 -19.55 -79.50
CA TRP A 244 36.64 -18.34 -80.32
C TRP A 244 38.05 -17.91 -80.73
N LEU A 245 38.99 -17.83 -79.79
CA LEU A 245 40.38 -17.45 -80.03
C LEU A 245 41.07 -18.44 -80.97
N GLN A 246 40.87 -19.75 -80.77
CA GLN A 246 41.37 -20.78 -81.69
C GLN A 246 40.81 -20.59 -83.10
N LYS A 247 39.50 -20.32 -83.24
CA LYS A 247 38.85 -20.08 -84.54
C LYS A 247 39.36 -18.80 -85.22
N GLU A 248 39.60 -17.72 -84.47
CA GLU A 248 40.10 -16.46 -85.03
C GLU A 248 41.59 -16.59 -85.43
N VAL A 249 42.42 -17.27 -84.63
CA VAL A 249 43.80 -17.63 -85.00
C VAL A 249 43.82 -18.53 -86.24
N GLN A 250 42.94 -19.54 -86.31
CA GLN A 250 42.78 -20.40 -87.48
C GLN A 250 42.30 -19.62 -88.71
N THR A 251 41.52 -18.55 -88.52
CA THR A 251 41.06 -17.66 -89.60
C THR A 251 42.19 -16.72 -90.07
N HIS A 252 43.02 -16.21 -89.15
CA HIS A 252 44.22 -15.44 -89.48
C HIS A 252 45.30 -16.26 -90.18
N MET A 253 45.50 -17.54 -89.79
CA MET A 253 46.43 -18.46 -90.46
C MET A 253 45.85 -19.08 -91.75
N GLY A 254 44.53 -19.29 -91.78
CA GLY A 254 43.80 -19.86 -92.92
C GLY A 254 43.47 -18.86 -94.02
N ARG A 255 43.50 -17.55 -93.73
CA ARG A 255 43.53 -16.50 -94.73
C ARG A 255 44.87 -16.59 -95.48
N PRO A 256 44.91 -16.99 -96.76
CA PRO A 256 46.17 -17.00 -97.50
C PRO A 256 46.72 -15.58 -97.51
N THR A 257 47.95 -15.41 -97.02
CA THR A 257 48.66 -14.14 -97.09
C THR A 257 48.86 -13.83 -98.56
N GLY A 258 48.03 -12.96 -99.14
CA GLY A 258 48.03 -12.66 -100.58
C GLY A 258 49.34 -12.04 -101.11
N GLY A 259 50.31 -11.76 -100.22
CA GLY A 259 51.63 -11.22 -100.54
C GLY A 259 52.33 -11.91 -101.72
N PRO A 260 52.56 -13.24 -101.73
CA PRO A 260 53.26 -13.92 -102.83
C PRO A 260 52.47 -13.91 -104.15
N GLU A 261 51.15 -13.74 -104.10
CA GLU A 261 50.27 -13.80 -105.26
C GLU A 261 50.12 -12.42 -105.91
N ILE A 262 49.88 -11.37 -105.11
CA ILE A 262 49.93 -9.97 -105.52
C ILE A 262 51.35 -9.61 -106.02
N LEU A 263 52.40 -10.09 -105.35
CA LEU A 263 53.79 -9.84 -105.76
C LEU A 263 54.15 -10.60 -107.04
N ARG A 264 53.59 -11.81 -107.28
CA ARG A 264 53.66 -12.47 -108.59
C ARG A 264 52.94 -11.68 -109.68
N GLU A 265 51.80 -11.07 -109.38
CA GLU A 265 51.06 -10.26 -110.36
C GLU A 265 51.81 -8.95 -110.69
N MET A 266 52.42 -8.28 -109.71
CA MET A 266 53.31 -7.13 -109.95
C MET A 266 54.55 -7.51 -110.77
N ILE A 267 55.15 -8.68 -110.50
CA ILE A 267 56.26 -9.20 -111.31
C ILE A 267 55.79 -9.50 -112.75
N ARG A 268 54.60 -10.06 -112.93
CA ARG A 268 54.03 -10.31 -114.27
C ARG A 268 53.75 -9.00 -115.01
N ALA A 269 53.13 -8.01 -114.36
CA ALA A 269 52.85 -6.71 -114.93
C ALA A 269 54.14 -5.98 -115.36
N THR A 270 55.15 -5.93 -114.49
CA THR A 270 56.44 -5.28 -114.82
C THR A 270 57.25 -6.01 -115.90
N LEU A 271 57.07 -7.34 -116.04
CA LEU A 271 57.60 -8.11 -117.17
C LEU A 271 56.86 -7.80 -118.49
N ILE A 272 55.54 -7.66 -118.46
CA ILE A 272 54.74 -7.26 -119.64
C ILE A 272 55.08 -5.84 -120.07
N GLU A 273 55.18 -4.91 -119.13
CA GLU A 273 55.57 -3.51 -119.39
C GLU A 273 56.92 -3.44 -120.11
N ARG A 274 57.94 -4.13 -119.59
CA ARG A 274 59.26 -4.23 -120.24
C ARG A 274 59.20 -4.95 -121.59
N ALA A 275 58.42 -6.02 -121.73
CA ALA A 275 58.28 -6.71 -122.99
C ALA A 275 57.61 -5.84 -124.07
N ASN A 276 56.73 -4.93 -123.69
CA ASN A 276 56.15 -3.94 -124.60
C ASN A 276 57.16 -2.83 -124.94
N VAL A 277 57.91 -2.30 -123.96
CA VAL A 277 58.98 -1.31 -124.21
C VAL A 277 60.07 -1.87 -125.14
N TYR A 278 60.44 -3.14 -125.01
CA TYR A 278 61.39 -3.77 -125.94
C TYR A 278 60.79 -4.02 -127.34
N LYS A 279 59.46 -4.12 -127.48
CA LYS A 279 58.81 -4.14 -128.81
C LYS A 279 58.79 -2.76 -129.44
N THR A 280 58.35 -1.73 -128.72
CA THR A 280 58.33 -0.36 -129.27
C THR A 280 59.74 0.12 -129.62
N LEU A 281 60.76 -0.24 -128.82
CA LEU A 281 62.15 0.03 -129.18
C LEU A 281 62.63 -0.78 -130.39
N ALA A 282 62.19 -2.02 -130.57
CA ALA A 282 62.52 -2.81 -131.78
C ALA A 282 61.81 -2.27 -133.03
N GLU A 283 60.55 -1.86 -132.90
CA GLU A 283 59.76 -1.22 -133.95
C GLU A 283 60.36 0.16 -134.31
N GLU A 284 60.79 0.94 -133.33
CA GLU A 284 61.54 2.20 -133.52
C GLU A 284 62.92 1.99 -134.16
N GLU A 285 63.67 0.94 -133.79
CA GLU A 285 64.93 0.59 -134.45
C GLU A 285 64.68 0.14 -135.90
N GLU A 286 63.56 -0.56 -136.17
CA GLU A 286 63.20 -1.00 -137.52
C GLU A 286 62.64 0.14 -138.40
N GLU A 287 62.13 1.24 -137.84
CA GLU A 287 61.84 2.48 -138.59
C GLU A 287 63.07 3.39 -138.72
N LYS A 288 63.92 3.49 -137.69
CA LYS A 288 65.21 4.21 -137.78
C LYS A 288 66.17 3.56 -138.78
N ALA A 289 66.04 2.24 -139.01
CA ALA A 289 66.70 1.52 -140.11
C ALA A 289 66.16 1.85 -141.52
N LYS A 290 65.05 2.59 -141.64
CA LYS A 290 64.42 2.98 -142.92
C LYS A 290 64.54 4.48 -143.23
N GLU A 291 64.69 5.33 -142.21
CA GLU A 291 64.76 6.80 -142.39
C GLU A 291 66.18 7.39 -142.26
N ALA A 292 67.18 6.58 -141.87
CA ALA A 292 68.56 7.04 -141.67
C ALA A 292 69.51 6.91 -142.91
N GLU A 293 69.01 6.52 -144.09
CA GLU A 293 69.82 6.44 -145.33
C GLU A 293 69.83 7.76 -146.13
N SER A 294 69.15 8.82 -145.68
CA SER A 294 69.03 10.10 -146.40
C SER A 294 69.50 11.32 -145.58
N VAL A 295 70.51 12.01 -146.11
CA VAL A 295 70.88 13.43 -145.81
C VAL A 295 71.27 13.68 -144.33
N SER A 296 72.51 13.41 -143.93
CA SER A 296 73.67 14.34 -144.03
C SER A 296 73.42 15.72 -143.37
N HIS A 297 74.05 16.09 -142.25
CA HIS A 297 75.48 16.46 -142.05
C HIS A 297 75.59 17.98 -141.80
N GLU A 298 76.52 18.40 -140.92
CA GLU A 298 76.94 19.80 -140.64
C GLU A 298 75.94 20.68 -139.83
N ILE A 299 76.36 21.60 -138.94
CA ILE A 299 77.72 22.03 -138.52
C ILE A 299 77.72 22.63 -137.09
N ASP A 300 78.82 22.44 -136.34
CA ASP A 300 79.41 23.23 -135.21
C ASP A 300 78.52 23.71 -134.02
N THR A 301 79.02 24.05 -132.81
CA THR A 301 80.33 24.61 -132.42
C THR A 301 80.78 24.18 -131.01
N GLU A 302 82.04 24.52 -130.68
CA GLU A 302 82.84 24.41 -129.45
C GLU A 302 82.15 25.02 -128.17
N ASP A 303 82.64 24.90 -126.93
CA ASP A 303 83.98 24.58 -126.44
C ASP A 303 84.03 24.05 -124.97
N GLN A 304 84.93 23.09 -124.70
CA GLN A 304 85.68 22.75 -123.45
C GLN A 304 85.04 22.68 -122.02
N PRO A 305 85.76 22.16 -120.99
CA PRO A 305 85.14 21.51 -119.81
C PRO A 305 85.58 22.08 -118.44
N VAL A 306 85.56 21.20 -117.41
CA VAL A 306 86.21 21.23 -116.07
C VAL A 306 85.25 21.23 -114.87
N GLU A 307 85.69 20.47 -113.86
CA GLU A 307 85.18 20.16 -112.53
C GLU A 307 84.72 21.35 -111.65
N GLY A 308 83.97 21.09 -110.56
CA GLY A 308 83.79 22.07 -109.48
C GLY A 308 82.82 21.65 -108.35
N GLU A 309 83.25 21.82 -107.10
CA GLU A 309 82.47 21.47 -105.89
C GLU A 309 81.50 22.58 -105.40
N GLY A 310 80.50 22.18 -104.60
CA GLY A 310 79.95 22.97 -103.47
C GLY A 310 78.88 24.03 -103.76
N GLY A 311 78.06 24.45 -102.77
CA GLY A 311 77.82 23.84 -101.46
C GLY A 311 77.28 24.79 -100.37
N LYS A 312 76.23 24.34 -99.63
CA LYS A 312 75.72 24.94 -98.36
C LYS A 312 75.14 26.37 -98.49
N PRO A 313 74.59 27.04 -97.43
CA PRO A 313 74.35 26.65 -96.02
C PRO A 313 72.84 26.50 -95.69
N THR A 314 72.29 26.42 -94.46
CA THR A 314 72.78 26.62 -93.06
C THR A 314 72.00 25.73 -92.06
N THR A 315 72.42 25.72 -90.79
CA THR A 315 71.69 25.26 -89.56
C THR A 315 71.85 26.38 -88.48
N PRO A 316 71.73 26.26 -87.13
CA PRO A 316 71.32 25.16 -86.23
C PRO A 316 70.25 25.58 -85.15
N PRO A 317 70.42 25.41 -83.81
CA PRO A 317 69.73 24.39 -82.97
C PRO A 317 68.88 25.03 -81.82
N SER A 318 68.56 24.47 -80.64
CA SER A 318 68.93 23.23 -79.88
C SER A 318 67.94 22.90 -78.75
N SER A 319 67.74 21.62 -78.43
CA SER A 319 67.24 21.15 -77.10
C SER A 319 68.34 21.27 -76.03
N PRO A 320 68.03 21.27 -74.70
CA PRO A 320 68.08 20.00 -73.95
C PRO A 320 67.23 19.89 -72.64
N GLN A 321 66.93 18.64 -72.21
CA GLN A 321 66.97 18.10 -70.82
C GLN A 321 66.14 18.74 -69.66
N ARG A 322 65.78 18.08 -68.53
CA ARG A 322 65.52 16.67 -68.11
C ARG A 322 65.05 16.73 -66.62
N ILE A 323 64.48 15.64 -66.06
CA ILE A 323 64.35 15.35 -64.59
C ILE A 323 63.34 16.25 -63.81
N ALA A 324 62.54 15.80 -62.82
CA ALA A 324 62.00 14.47 -62.45
C ALA A 324 60.89 14.58 -61.37
N GLN A 325 60.10 13.49 -61.18
CA GLN A 325 59.37 13.06 -59.94
C GLN A 325 58.27 13.99 -59.36
N ARG A 326 57.03 13.51 -59.09
CA ARG A 326 56.54 12.68 -57.96
C ARG A 326 56.72 13.34 -56.56
N SER A 327 55.75 13.32 -55.63
CA SER A 327 54.31 12.96 -55.67
C SER A 327 53.63 13.18 -54.31
N VAL A 328 52.31 13.44 -54.29
CA VAL A 328 51.33 13.35 -53.15
C VAL A 328 51.57 14.16 -51.86
N THR A 329 50.55 14.87 -51.37
CA THR A 329 49.81 14.49 -50.13
C THR A 329 48.57 15.35 -49.85
N PHE A 330 47.69 14.82 -48.99
CA PHE A 330 46.33 15.27 -48.65
C PHE A 330 46.29 16.04 -47.33
N LYS A 331 45.36 16.99 -47.15
CA LYS A 331 45.02 17.52 -45.81
C LYS A 331 43.59 18.08 -45.69
N MET A 332 42.80 17.49 -44.79
CA MET A 332 41.53 18.04 -44.30
C MET A 332 41.78 19.01 -43.12
N PRO A 333 40.92 20.03 -42.89
CA PRO A 333 40.74 20.66 -41.59
C PRO A 333 39.72 19.89 -40.73
N SER A 334 39.78 20.08 -39.41
CA SER A 334 39.05 19.30 -38.39
C SER A 334 37.79 20.00 -37.85
N ALA A 335 36.93 19.23 -37.18
CA ALA A 335 35.77 19.74 -36.45
C ALA A 335 36.15 20.59 -35.21
N SER A 336 35.18 21.37 -34.72
CA SER A 336 35.19 22.01 -33.40
C SER A 336 33.85 21.77 -32.71
N SER A 337 33.88 21.24 -31.49
CA SER A 337 32.67 20.96 -30.70
C SER A 337 32.20 22.20 -29.91
N THR A 338 30.90 22.41 -29.84
CA THR A 338 30.26 23.13 -28.73
C THR A 338 29.10 22.30 -28.19
N SER A 339 28.98 22.28 -26.87
CA SER A 339 27.98 21.49 -26.13
C SER A 339 27.05 22.42 -25.35
N SER A 340 25.97 21.83 -24.84
CA SER A 340 25.28 22.18 -23.58
C SER A 340 23.99 23.01 -23.63
N LEU A 341 23.04 22.50 -22.84
CA LEU A 341 21.98 23.18 -22.06
C LEU A 341 20.90 24.02 -22.78
N ILE A 342 19.73 23.37 -22.93
CA ILE A 342 18.41 23.90 -22.55
C ILE A 342 18.29 23.73 -21.01
N PRO A 343 17.85 24.73 -20.23
CA PRO A 343 16.46 24.70 -19.72
C PRO A 343 15.81 26.06 -19.35
N GLU A 344 14.54 25.95 -18.93
CA GLU A 344 13.69 26.91 -18.18
C GLU A 344 13.14 28.15 -18.91
N GLU A 345 11.85 28.05 -19.28
CA GLU A 345 10.95 29.16 -19.56
C GLU A 345 9.98 29.32 -18.37
N THR A 346 10.31 30.19 -17.43
CA THR A 346 9.50 30.46 -16.22
C THR A 346 8.44 31.52 -16.49
N ASN A 347 7.20 31.07 -16.69
CA ASN A 347 6.06 31.96 -16.91
C ASN A 347 5.17 32.02 -15.65
N GLU A 348 5.52 32.91 -14.72
CA GLU A 348 4.68 33.26 -13.56
C GLU A 348 3.72 34.43 -13.89
N LEU A 349 2.73 34.64 -13.01
CA LEU A 349 1.67 35.67 -12.99
C LEU A 349 0.32 35.27 -13.63
N PRO A 350 -0.82 35.71 -13.04
CA PRO A 350 -1.08 35.81 -11.60
C PRO A 350 -2.44 35.21 -11.19
N LEU A 351 -2.79 35.37 -9.90
CA LEU A 351 -4.04 34.94 -9.28
C LEU A 351 -5.27 35.74 -9.74
N GLU A 352 -6.40 35.06 -9.92
CA GLU A 352 -7.73 35.44 -9.39
C GLU A 352 -8.36 34.22 -8.69
#